data_AF-A0A009S1G6-F1
#
_entry.id   AF-A0A009S1G6-F1
#
_cell.length_a   1.000
_cell.length_b   1.000
_cell.length_c   1.000
_cell.angle_alpha   90.00
_cell.angle_beta   90.00
_cell.angle_gamma   90.00
#
_symmetry.space_group_name_H-M   'P 1'
#
loop_
_entity.id
_entity.type
_entity.pdbx_description
1 polymer ?
#
loop_
_entity_poly.entity_id
_entity_poly.type
_entity_poly.pdbx_seq_one_letter_code
_entity_poly.pdbx_strand_id
1 'polypeptide(L)'
;SRSDLLLLDEPTNHLDVESIEWLEKFLLDQNNLTLLFISHDRSFVDRLATRIVELDRGILRSYEGNYSRYLDLKAQQLEAEEKQNALFEKKLAEEEAWIRQGIKARRTRNEGRVRALKALREESKARRFQQGKVNMGVQEAQRSGKLVFDIEHLSVSYDGQTLIRDFSAIVMRGDRIGLVGDNGVGKTTLIKAI
;
A
#
# COMPACT_ATOMS: atom_id res chain seq x y z
N SER A 1 -2.29 35.62 -3.77
CA SER A 1 -0.86 35.27 -3.67
C SER A 1 -0.61 34.11 -4.62
N ARG A 2 0.54 34.08 -5.30
CA ARG A 2 0.95 32.92 -6.10
C ARG A 2 1.74 32.01 -5.15
N SER A 3 1.29 30.78 -4.96
CA SER A 3 1.98 29.82 -4.09
C SER A 3 3.02 29.07 -4.91
N ASP A 4 4.27 29.02 -4.44
CA ASP A 4 5.35 28.28 -5.11
C ASP A 4 5.39 26.79 -4.68
N LEU A 5 4.65 26.45 -3.61
CA LEU A 5 4.52 25.11 -3.04
C LEU A 5 3.06 24.81 -2.69
N LEU A 6 2.56 23.64 -3.07
CA LEU A 6 1.25 23.12 -2.69
C LEU A 6 1.40 21.75 -2.01
N LEU A 7 0.74 21.61 -0.87
CA LEU A 7 0.70 20.39 -0.05
C LEU A 7 -0.70 19.76 -0.18
N LEU A 8 -0.77 18.50 -0.59
CA LEU A 8 -2.03 17.78 -0.77
C LEU A 8 -2.02 16.45 -0.02
N ASP A 9 -3.08 16.19 0.73
CA ASP A 9 -3.26 14.92 1.43
C ASP A 9 -4.48 14.18 0.85
N GLU A 10 -4.23 13.04 0.20
CA GLU A 10 -5.21 12.21 -0.51
C GLU A 10 -6.15 13.01 -1.45
N PRO A 11 -5.62 13.76 -2.44
CA PRO A 11 -6.41 14.67 -3.27
C PRO A 11 -7.36 13.96 -4.25
N THR A 12 -7.18 12.66 -4.48
CA THR A 12 -8.03 11.86 -5.37
C THR A 12 -9.21 11.21 -4.63
N ASN A 13 -9.27 11.34 -3.31
CA ASN A 13 -10.31 10.68 -2.53
C ASN A 13 -11.69 11.27 -2.87
N HIS A 14 -12.69 10.39 -2.99
CA HIS A 14 -14.06 10.71 -3.38
C HIS A 14 -14.22 11.35 -4.76
N LEU A 15 -13.20 11.36 -5.62
CA LEU A 15 -13.32 11.82 -7.00
C LEU A 15 -13.71 10.66 -7.93
N ASP A 16 -14.50 10.97 -8.95
CA ASP A 16 -14.67 10.09 -10.10
C ASP A 16 -13.51 10.23 -11.08
N VAL A 17 -13.47 9.35 -12.10
CA VAL A 17 -12.34 9.26 -13.03
C VAL A 17 -12.16 10.56 -13.80
N GLU A 18 -13.23 11.18 -14.28
CA GLU A 18 -13.16 12.45 -15.02
C GLU A 18 -12.60 13.58 -14.15
N SER A 19 -13.01 13.66 -12.89
CA SER A 19 -12.49 14.64 -11.93
C SER A 19 -11.00 14.44 -11.63
N ILE A 20 -10.55 13.17 -11.54
CA ILE A 20 -9.14 12.84 -11.35
C ILE A 20 -8.32 13.30 -12.57
N GLU A 21 -8.77 12.98 -13.79
CA GLU A 21 -8.09 13.38 -15.03
C GLU A 21 -8.00 14.90 -15.18
N TRP A 22 -9.08 15.62 -14.82
CA TRP A 22 -9.08 17.07 -14.80
C TRP A 22 -8.06 17.62 -13.80
N LEU A 23 -8.02 17.08 -12.58
CA LEU A 23 -7.11 17.52 -11.53
C LEU A 23 -5.65 17.30 -11.94
N GLU A 24 -5.33 16.15 -12.51
CA GLU A 24 -3.99 15.85 -13.02
C GLU A 24 -3.54 16.87 -14.06
N LYS A 25 -4.40 17.15 -15.05
CA LYS A 25 -4.10 18.14 -16.08
C LYS A 25 -3.93 19.54 -15.48
N PHE A 26 -4.83 19.94 -14.60
CA PHE A 26 -4.75 21.23 -13.91
C PHE A 26 -3.43 21.42 -13.16
N LEU A 27 -2.95 20.38 -12.48
CA LEU A 27 -1.69 20.40 -11.73
C LEU A 27 -0.46 20.39 -12.66
N LEU A 28 -0.49 19.64 -13.76
CA LEU A 28 0.59 19.59 -14.76
C LEU A 28 0.77 20.92 -15.50
N ASP A 29 -0.32 21.65 -15.76
CA ASP A 29 -0.28 22.93 -16.48
C ASP A 29 0.35 24.09 -15.63
N GLN A 30 0.69 23.84 -14.36
CA GLN A 30 1.30 24.83 -13.47
C GLN A 30 2.84 24.83 -13.55
N ASN A 31 3.41 25.59 -14.49
CA ASN A 31 4.85 25.61 -14.77
C ASN A 31 5.78 26.09 -13.62
N ASN A 32 5.24 26.67 -12.53
CA ASN A 32 6.02 27.22 -11.41
C ASN A 32 5.58 26.69 -10.04
N LEU A 33 4.90 25.54 -9.99
CA LEU A 33 4.38 24.97 -8.75
C LEU A 33 5.16 23.73 -8.33
N THR A 34 5.72 23.72 -7.12
CA THR A 34 6.20 22.49 -6.49
C THR A 34 5.05 21.80 -5.79
N LEU A 35 4.90 20.50 -6.03
CA LEU A 35 3.87 19.67 -5.41
C LEU A 35 4.52 18.70 -4.41
N LEU A 36 4.00 18.68 -3.19
CA LEU A 36 4.23 17.59 -2.25
C LEU A 36 2.87 17.00 -1.89
N PHE A 37 2.66 15.74 -2.26
CA PHE A 37 1.37 15.11 -2.07
C PHE A 37 1.49 13.68 -1.54
N ILE A 38 0.44 13.24 -0.87
CA ILE A 38 0.23 11.87 -0.41
C ILE A 38 -0.98 11.33 -1.18
N SER A 39 -0.85 10.15 -1.79
CA SER A 39 -1.95 9.51 -2.50
C SER A 39 -1.76 8.00 -2.54
N HIS A 40 -2.86 7.26 -2.37
CA HIS A 40 -2.92 5.83 -2.62
C HIS A 40 -3.24 5.46 -4.09
N ASP A 41 -3.59 6.44 -4.94
CA ASP A 41 -3.83 6.22 -6.37
C ASP A 41 -2.49 6.13 -7.13
N ARG A 42 -2.15 4.91 -7.55
CA ARG A 42 -0.89 4.61 -8.24
C ARG A 42 -0.79 5.32 -9.59
N SER A 43 -1.89 5.46 -10.32
CA SER A 43 -1.89 6.08 -11.65
C SER A 43 -1.65 7.58 -11.53
N PHE A 44 -2.29 8.22 -10.55
CA PHE A 44 -2.10 9.62 -10.22
C PHE A 44 -0.64 9.91 -9.82
N VAL A 45 -0.10 9.10 -8.89
CA VAL A 45 1.31 9.23 -8.46
C VAL A 45 2.25 9.00 -9.65
N ASP A 46 2.01 8.01 -10.51
CA ASP A 46 2.89 7.73 -11.64
C ASP A 46 2.92 8.85 -12.69
N ARG A 47 1.80 9.54 -12.88
CA ARG A 47 1.69 10.67 -13.82
C ARG A 47 2.30 11.96 -13.30
N LEU A 48 2.16 12.26 -12.01
CA LEU A 48 2.58 13.55 -11.45
C LEU A 48 3.94 13.52 -10.74
N ALA A 49 4.32 12.40 -10.13
CA ALA A 49 5.51 12.37 -9.30
C ALA A 49 6.79 12.36 -10.13
N THR A 50 7.70 13.27 -9.82
CA THR A 50 9.08 13.28 -10.33
C THR A 50 10.07 12.69 -9.33
N ARG A 51 9.62 12.43 -8.10
CA ARG A 51 10.39 11.84 -7.01
C ARG A 51 9.45 11.20 -6.00
N ILE A 52 9.75 10.00 -5.55
CA ILE A 52 9.02 9.28 -4.50
C ILE A 52 9.83 9.31 -3.21
N VAL A 53 9.16 9.68 -2.12
CA VAL A 53 9.73 9.68 -0.78
C VAL A 53 9.04 8.60 0.05
N GLU A 54 9.77 7.55 0.40
CA GLU A 54 9.29 6.43 1.19
C GLU A 54 9.72 6.59 2.65
N LEU A 55 8.78 6.42 3.59
CA LEU A 55 9.07 6.26 5.01
C LEU A 55 8.87 4.79 5.39
N ASP A 56 9.97 4.06 5.60
CA ASP A 56 9.96 2.64 5.94
C ASP A 56 10.85 2.37 7.16
N ARG A 57 10.30 1.67 8.17
CA ARG A 57 10.98 1.35 9.45
C ARG A 57 11.61 2.55 10.15
N GLY A 58 11.03 3.75 9.99
CA GLY A 58 11.53 5.01 10.55
C GLY A 58 12.68 5.64 9.75
N ILE A 59 12.94 5.15 8.53
CA ILE A 59 13.96 5.65 7.62
C ILE A 59 13.25 6.28 6.42
N LEU A 60 13.60 7.53 6.15
CA LEU A 60 13.20 8.24 4.94
C LEU A 60 14.17 7.92 3.81
N ARG A 61 13.65 7.43 2.69
CA ARG A 61 14.39 7.17 1.46
C ARG A 61 13.76 7.95 0.30
N SER A 62 14.60 8.44 -0.59
CA SER A 62 14.19 9.20 -1.76
C SER A 62 14.59 8.44 -3.02
N TYR A 63 13.65 8.33 -3.96
CA TYR A 63 13.82 7.68 -5.25
C TYR A 63 13.47 8.68 -6.34
N GLU A 64 14.38 8.91 -7.28
CA GLU A 64 14.12 9.79 -8.42
C GLU A 64 13.29 9.08 -9.49
N GLY A 65 12.33 9.83 -10.06
CA GLY A 65 11.38 9.40 -11.06
C GLY A 65 9.99 9.09 -10.51
N ASN A 66 9.19 8.48 -11.36
CA ASN A 66 7.78 8.18 -11.11
C ASN A 66 7.59 6.90 -10.29
N TYR A 67 6.32 6.53 -10.06
CA TYR A 67 5.93 5.37 -9.27
C TYR A 67 6.42 4.06 -9.87
N SER A 68 6.32 3.89 -11.19
CA SER A 68 6.77 2.69 -11.90
C SER A 68 8.27 2.45 -11.71
N ARG A 69 9.09 3.50 -11.88
CA ARG A 69 10.54 3.43 -11.62
C ARG A 69 10.84 3.15 -10.16
N TYR A 70 10.08 3.75 -9.24
CA TYR A 70 10.20 3.47 -7.82
C TYR A 70 9.99 1.99 -7.51
N LEU A 71 9.00 1.32 -8.11
CA LEU A 71 8.76 -0.11 -7.91
C LEU A 71 9.96 -0.96 -8.34
N ASP A 72 10.56 -0.65 -9.49
CA ASP A 72 11.76 -1.37 -9.98
C ASP A 72 12.94 -1.20 -9.02
N LEU A 73 13.21 0.03 -8.59
CA LEU A 73 14.28 0.34 -7.64
C LEU A 73 14.04 -0.34 -6.28
N LYS A 74 12.78 -0.35 -5.83
CA LYS A 74 12.38 -0.98 -4.58
C LYS A 74 12.56 -2.49 -4.65
N ALA A 75 12.19 -3.14 -5.75
CA ALA A 75 12.39 -4.57 -5.95
C ALA A 75 13.88 -4.95 -5.90
N GLN A 76 14.74 -4.20 -6.63
CA GLN A 76 16.19 -4.42 -6.60
C GLN A 76 16.78 -4.24 -5.19
N GLN A 77 16.31 -3.24 -4.45
CA GLN A 77 16.73 -3.03 -3.07
C GLN A 77 16.31 -4.19 -2.17
N LEU A 78 15.07 -4.67 -2.27
CA LEU A 78 14.58 -5.79 -1.47
C LEU A 78 15.36 -7.07 -1.77
N GLU A 79 15.62 -7.37 -3.04
CA GLU A 79 16.46 -8.51 -3.41
C GLU A 79 17.89 -8.41 -2.85
N ALA A 80 18.48 -7.22 -2.86
CA ALA A 80 19.80 -6.98 -2.28
C ALA A 80 19.78 -7.15 -0.75
N GLU A 81 18.74 -6.64 -0.08
CA GLU A 81 18.53 -6.79 1.36
C GLU A 81 18.34 -8.28 1.74
N GLU A 82 17.54 -9.03 0.99
CA GLU A 82 17.34 -10.46 1.17
C GLU A 82 18.65 -11.26 1.03
N LYS A 83 19.44 -10.99 -0.02
CA LYS A 83 20.75 -11.63 -0.21
C LYS A 83 21.70 -11.31 0.94
N GLN A 84 21.76 -10.05 1.38
CA GLN A 84 22.61 -9.63 2.50
C GLN A 84 22.14 -10.28 3.81
N ASN A 85 20.83 -10.38 4.04
CA ASN A 85 20.26 -11.03 5.21
C ASN A 85 20.58 -12.53 5.22
N ALA A 86 20.42 -13.22 4.09
CA ALA A 86 20.76 -14.65 3.98
C ALA A 86 22.26 -14.90 4.25
N LEU A 87 23.15 -14.06 3.73
CA LEU A 87 24.60 -14.15 4.01
C LEU A 87 24.90 -13.90 5.49
N PHE A 88 24.22 -12.93 6.10
CA PHE A 88 24.37 -12.62 7.51
C PHE A 88 23.89 -13.78 8.40
N GLU A 89 22.71 -14.34 8.12
CA GLU A 89 22.14 -15.47 8.86
C GLU A 89 23.02 -16.71 8.73
N LYS A 90 23.52 -17.00 7.52
CA LYS A 90 24.47 -18.10 7.30
C LYS A 90 25.73 -17.92 8.16
N LYS A 91 26.33 -16.73 8.14
CA LYS A 91 27.52 -16.42 8.95
C LYS A 91 27.24 -16.56 10.45
N LEU A 92 26.11 -16.02 10.91
CA LEU A 92 25.69 -16.14 12.31
C LEU A 92 25.53 -17.61 12.72
N ALA A 93 24.88 -18.43 11.88
CA ALA A 93 24.69 -19.85 12.13
C ALA A 93 26.00 -20.64 12.17
N GLU A 94 26.94 -20.35 11.26
CA GLU A 94 28.29 -20.96 11.26
C GLU A 94 29.06 -20.63 12.54
N GLU A 95 29.03 -19.37 12.98
CA GLU A 95 29.69 -18.93 14.21
C GLU A 95 29.02 -19.50 15.47
N GLU A 96 27.69 -19.61 15.49
CA GLU A 96 26.92 -20.29 16.55
C GLU A 96 27.25 -21.79 16.63
N ALA A 97 27.39 -22.47 15.49
CA ALA A 97 27.78 -23.87 15.46
C ALA A 97 29.21 -24.06 15.98
N TRP A 98 30.14 -23.19 15.56
CA TRP A 98 31.52 -23.22 16.01
C TRP A 98 31.65 -23.09 17.53
N ILE A 99 30.93 -22.16 18.18
CA ILE A 99 31.00 -22.01 19.64
C ILE A 99 30.38 -23.21 20.38
N ARG A 100 29.35 -23.85 19.82
CA ARG A 100 28.71 -25.06 20.39
C ARG A 100 29.57 -26.31 20.30
N GLN A 101 30.43 -26.44 19.29
CA GLN A 101 31.35 -27.57 19.15
C GLN A 101 32.40 -27.66 20.28
N GLY A 102 32.44 -26.66 21.16
CA GLY A 102 33.30 -26.61 22.33
C GLY A 102 34.68 -26.08 21.96
N ILE A 103 35.07 -24.97 22.59
CA ILE A 103 36.40 -24.35 22.40
C ILE A 103 37.45 -25.26 23.06
N LYS A 104 37.84 -26.36 22.41
CA LYS A 104 38.93 -27.21 22.87
C LYS A 104 40.26 -26.48 22.61
N ALA A 105 40.94 -26.13 23.71
CA ALA A 105 42.39 -26.02 23.87
C ALA A 105 43.19 -24.69 23.66
N ARG A 106 42.67 -23.54 23.19
CA ARG A 106 43.47 -22.27 23.23
C ARG A 106 42.62 -21.02 23.47
N ARG A 107 42.54 -20.60 24.75
CA ARG A 107 41.68 -19.48 25.20
C ARG A 107 42.06 -18.12 24.59
N THR A 108 43.34 -17.81 24.39
CA THR A 108 43.80 -16.49 23.90
C THR A 108 43.68 -16.27 22.38
N ARG A 109 43.66 -17.32 21.55
CA ARG A 109 43.60 -17.16 20.08
C ARG A 109 42.19 -16.91 19.55
N ASN A 110 41.16 -17.22 20.34
CA ASN A 110 39.77 -17.24 19.89
C ASN A 110 38.91 -16.09 20.43
N GLU A 111 39.44 -15.24 21.31
CA GLU A 111 38.71 -14.11 21.92
C GLU A 111 38.16 -13.12 20.89
N GLY A 112 38.91 -12.89 19.81
CA GLY A 112 38.47 -12.03 18.70
C GLY A 112 37.22 -12.57 18.00
N ARG A 113 37.17 -13.89 17.78
CA ARG A 113 36.03 -14.57 17.14
C ARG A 113 34.80 -14.59 18.05
N VAL A 114 34.99 -14.80 19.36
CA VAL A 114 33.91 -14.68 20.36
C VAL A 114 33.36 -13.25 20.43
N ARG A 115 34.22 -12.22 20.38
CA ARG A 115 33.78 -10.82 20.29
C ARG A 115 33.00 -10.54 19.01
N ALA A 116 33.45 -11.06 17.87
CA ALA A 116 32.74 -10.93 16.59
C ALA A 116 31.35 -11.59 16.65
N LEU A 117 31.23 -12.80 17.22
CA LEU A 117 29.93 -13.46 17.40
C LEU A 117 29.00 -12.65 18.31
N LYS A 118 29.51 -12.08 19.41
CA LYS A 118 28.70 -11.19 20.28
C LYS A 118 28.17 -9.98 19.49
N ALA A 119 28.99 -9.37 18.65
CA ALA A 119 28.57 -8.26 17.80
C ALA A 119 27.48 -8.68 16.80
N LEU A 120 27.63 -9.84 16.13
CA LEU A 120 26.60 -10.37 15.22
C LEU A 120 25.26 -10.61 15.94
N ARG A 121 25.27 -11.09 17.19
CA ARG A 121 24.03 -11.27 17.98
C ARG A 121 23.33 -9.96 18.28
N GLU A 122 24.07 -8.93 18.69
CA GLU A 122 23.49 -7.61 18.97
C GLU A 122 22.96 -6.96 17.68
N GLU A 123 23.67 -7.10 16.57
CA GLU A 123 23.19 -6.65 15.26
C GLU A 123 21.89 -7.37 14.87
N SER A 124 21.81 -8.69 15.07
CA SER A 124 20.60 -9.48 14.78
C SER A 124 19.39 -9.04 15.61
N LYS A 125 19.58 -8.68 16.88
CA LYS A 125 18.50 -8.18 17.76
C LYS A 125 18.01 -6.80 17.36
N ALA A 126 18.92 -5.94 16.87
CA ALA A 126 18.61 -4.58 16.47
C ALA A 126 17.91 -4.50 15.09
N ARG A 127 17.97 -5.56 14.28
CA ARG A 127 17.33 -5.60 12.95
C ARG A 127 15.80 -5.60 13.07
N ARG A 128 15.17 -4.60 12.46
CA ARG A 128 13.71 -4.55 12.26
C ARG A 128 13.39 -5.30 10.97
N PHE A 129 12.70 -6.43 11.07
CA PHE A 129 12.22 -7.18 9.89
C PHE A 129 10.96 -6.53 9.30
N GLN A 130 10.73 -6.75 8.01
CA GLN A 130 9.48 -6.35 7.36
C GLN A 130 8.31 -7.11 8.01
N GLN A 131 7.26 -6.41 8.43
CA GLN A 131 6.00 -7.08 8.78
C GLN A 131 5.48 -7.78 7.53
N GLY A 132 5.19 -9.08 7.63
CA GLY A 132 4.62 -9.86 6.53
C GLY A 132 3.26 -9.32 6.07
N LYS A 133 2.81 -9.75 4.89
CA LYS A 133 1.50 -9.36 4.33
C LYS A 133 0.39 -9.58 5.36
N VAL A 134 -0.33 -8.50 5.70
CA VAL A 134 -1.53 -8.56 6.53
C VAL A 134 -2.61 -9.31 5.75
N ASN A 135 -2.94 -10.53 6.16
CA ASN A 135 -4.12 -11.23 5.68
C ASN A 135 -5.35 -10.62 6.36
N MET A 136 -6.02 -9.69 5.69
CA MET A 136 -7.34 -9.21 6.11
C MET A 136 -8.38 -10.29 5.78
N GLY A 137 -8.65 -11.18 6.74
CA GLY A 137 -9.79 -12.10 6.67
C GLY A 137 -11.08 -11.34 6.98
N VAL A 138 -11.97 -11.22 6.01
CA VAL A 138 -13.31 -10.66 6.21
C VAL A 138 -14.13 -11.69 7.02
N GLN A 139 -14.66 -11.29 8.17
CA GLN A 139 -15.58 -12.11 8.95
C GLN A 139 -16.87 -12.34 8.15
N GLU A 140 -17.15 -13.59 7.78
CA GLU A 140 -18.45 -13.97 7.22
C GLU A 140 -19.53 -13.92 8.32
N ALA A 141 -20.50 -13.02 8.18
CA ALA A 141 -21.69 -12.96 9.03
C ALA A 141 -22.64 -14.15 8.76
N GLN A 142 -23.51 -14.45 9.74
CA GLN A 142 -24.34 -15.66 9.78
C GLN A 142 -25.27 -15.85 8.57
N ARG A 143 -25.54 -17.13 8.28
CA ARG A 143 -26.10 -17.70 7.04
C ARG A 143 -27.58 -17.30 6.80
N SER A 144 -27.86 -16.42 5.84
CA SER A 144 -29.23 -16.14 5.31
C SER A 144 -29.37 -16.61 3.85
N GLY A 145 -30.42 -17.38 3.51
CA GLY A 145 -30.98 -17.64 2.16
C GLY A 145 -30.07 -17.92 0.94
N LYS A 146 -30.60 -18.45 -0.17
CA LYS A 146 -29.86 -18.48 -1.46
C LYS A 146 -30.01 -17.16 -2.23
N LEU A 147 -31.19 -16.54 -2.11
CA LEU A 147 -31.52 -15.21 -2.60
C LEU A 147 -31.23 -14.19 -1.49
N VAL A 148 -30.54 -13.10 -1.82
CA VAL A 148 -30.19 -12.04 -0.86
C VAL A 148 -31.07 -10.81 -1.12
N PHE A 149 -31.15 -10.36 -2.37
CA PHE A 149 -32.04 -9.26 -2.78
C PHE A 149 -32.79 -9.62 -4.06
N ASP A 150 -34.04 -9.20 -4.12
CA ASP A 150 -34.87 -9.20 -5.32
C ASP A 150 -35.49 -7.81 -5.46
N ILE A 151 -35.05 -7.07 -6.47
CA ILE A 151 -35.43 -5.69 -6.71
C ILE A 151 -36.29 -5.68 -7.97
N GLU A 152 -37.52 -5.22 -7.85
CA GLU A 152 -38.46 -5.11 -8.96
C GLU A 152 -38.88 -3.65 -9.14
N HIS A 153 -38.67 -3.11 -10.35
CA HIS A 153 -39.16 -1.81 -10.82
C HIS A 153 -38.83 -0.62 -9.89
N LEU A 154 -37.65 -0.64 -9.25
CA LEU A 154 -37.22 0.41 -8.33
C LEU A 154 -37.01 1.73 -9.07
N SER A 155 -37.75 2.75 -8.64
CA SER A 155 -37.57 4.12 -9.10
C SER A 155 -37.34 5.03 -7.89
N VAL A 156 -36.25 5.78 -7.89
CA VAL A 156 -35.89 6.69 -6.81
C VAL A 156 -35.65 8.08 -7.36
N SER A 157 -36.30 9.06 -6.76
CA SER A 157 -36.12 10.47 -7.08
C SER A 157 -35.63 11.22 -5.85
N TYR A 158 -34.73 12.18 -6.05
CA TYR A 158 -34.23 13.07 -5.00
C TYR A 158 -34.30 14.50 -5.53
N ASP A 159 -34.88 15.40 -4.74
CA ASP A 159 -35.07 16.82 -5.10
C ASP A 159 -35.72 17.04 -6.49
N GLY A 160 -36.73 16.23 -6.83
CA GLY A 160 -37.44 16.30 -8.11
C GLY A 160 -36.69 15.69 -9.30
N GLN A 161 -35.42 15.30 -9.15
CA GLN A 161 -34.66 14.59 -10.16
C GLN A 161 -34.77 13.07 -9.96
N THR A 162 -35.22 12.36 -11.00
CA THR A 162 -35.17 10.89 -11.00
C THR A 162 -33.73 10.42 -11.14
N LEU A 163 -33.19 9.82 -10.08
CA LEU A 163 -31.83 9.27 -10.05
C LEU A 163 -31.79 7.82 -10.54
N ILE A 164 -32.84 7.06 -10.22
CA ILE A 164 -32.98 5.64 -10.59
C ILE A 164 -34.36 5.48 -11.19
N ARG A 165 -34.46 4.86 -12.36
CA ARG A 165 -35.72 4.62 -13.05
C ARG A 165 -35.82 3.15 -13.43
N ASP A 166 -36.91 2.53 -12.99
CA ASP A 166 -37.32 1.19 -13.39
C ASP A 166 -36.20 0.14 -13.29
N PHE A 167 -35.45 0.17 -12.18
CA PHE A 167 -34.33 -0.73 -11.96
C PHE A 167 -34.82 -2.04 -11.34
N SER A 168 -34.55 -3.15 -12.04
CA SER A 168 -34.79 -4.50 -11.52
C SER A 168 -33.50 -5.30 -11.49
N ALA A 169 -33.24 -5.99 -10.40
CA ALA A 169 -32.06 -6.82 -10.24
C ALA A 169 -32.27 -7.93 -9.20
N ILE A 170 -31.72 -9.10 -9.49
CA ILE A 170 -31.71 -10.26 -8.58
C ILE A 170 -30.27 -10.45 -8.11
N VAL A 171 -30.06 -10.47 -6.78
CA VAL A 171 -28.74 -10.67 -6.16
C VAL A 171 -28.74 -11.98 -5.38
N MET A 172 -27.86 -12.88 -5.81
CA MET A 172 -27.71 -14.21 -5.23
C MET A 172 -26.57 -14.25 -4.22
N ARG A 173 -26.60 -15.23 -3.32
CA ARG A 173 -25.52 -15.43 -2.36
C ARG A 173 -24.22 -15.78 -3.10
N GLY A 174 -23.16 -15.04 -2.77
CA GLY A 174 -21.82 -15.23 -3.33
C GLY A 174 -21.49 -14.26 -4.45
N ASP A 175 -22.49 -13.51 -4.94
CA ASP A 175 -22.28 -12.47 -5.93
C ASP A 175 -21.40 -11.35 -5.35
N ARG A 176 -20.43 -10.90 -6.16
CA ARG A 176 -19.60 -9.73 -5.86
C ARG A 176 -20.00 -8.62 -6.81
N ILE A 177 -20.88 -7.73 -6.35
CA ILE A 177 -21.44 -6.66 -7.17
C ILE A 177 -20.72 -5.36 -6.86
N GLY A 178 -20.18 -4.72 -7.90
CA GLY A 178 -19.60 -3.38 -7.82
C GLY A 178 -20.56 -2.33 -8.38
N LEU A 179 -20.78 -1.25 -7.63
CA LEU A 179 -21.53 -0.08 -8.10
C LEU A 179 -20.55 0.98 -8.60
N VAL A 180 -20.59 1.30 -9.89
CA VAL A 180 -19.66 2.22 -10.57
C VAL A 180 -20.46 3.30 -11.30
N GLY A 181 -19.91 4.51 -11.37
CA GLY A 181 -20.49 5.67 -12.03
C GLY A 181 -20.00 6.97 -11.40
N ASP A 182 -20.35 8.10 -11.98
CA ASP A 182 -19.88 9.42 -11.55
C ASP A 182 -20.46 9.85 -10.20
N ASN A 183 -19.88 10.88 -9.61
CA ASN A 183 -20.45 11.47 -8.40
C ASN A 183 -21.83 12.08 -8.66
N GLY A 184 -22.75 11.86 -7.73
CA GLY A 184 -24.13 12.37 -7.85
C GLY A 184 -25.09 11.51 -8.68
N VAL A 185 -24.64 10.45 -9.37
CA VAL A 185 -25.53 9.57 -10.17
C VAL A 185 -26.50 8.69 -9.35
N GLY A 186 -26.43 8.75 -8.02
CA GLY A 186 -27.35 8.03 -7.13
C GLY A 186 -26.85 6.70 -6.55
N LYS A 187 -25.54 6.40 -6.61
CA LYS A 187 -24.94 5.16 -6.04
C LYS A 187 -25.30 4.96 -4.55
N THR A 188 -25.07 5.97 -3.72
CA THR A 188 -25.43 5.92 -2.29
C THR A 188 -26.94 5.87 -2.07
N THR A 189 -27.70 6.50 -2.96
CA THR A 189 -29.17 6.47 -2.93
C THR A 189 -29.70 5.07 -3.21
N LEU A 190 -29.11 4.35 -4.17
CA LEU A 190 -29.42 2.94 -4.45
C LEU A 190 -29.12 2.06 -3.23
N ILE A 191 -27.94 2.20 -2.61
CA ILE A 191 -27.58 1.41 -1.42
C ILE A 191 -28.51 1.69 -0.24
N LYS A 192 -29.05 2.90 -0.10
CA LYS A 192 -30.01 3.25 0.96
C LYS A 192 -31.43 2.76 0.67
N ALA A 193 -31.76 2.51 -0.60
CA ALA A 193 -33.09 2.10 -1.03
C ALA A 193 -33.26 0.57 -1.03
N ILE A 194 -32.15 -0.18 -1.10
CA ILE A 194 -32.06 -1.64 -0.97
C ILE A 194 -31.88 -2.00 0.51
#